data_AF-A0AAN8JTG7-F1
#
_entry.id   AF-A0AAN8JTG7-F1
#
_cell.length_a   1.000
_cell.length_b   1.000
_cell.length_c   1.000
_cell.angle_alpha   90.00
_cell.angle_beta   90.00
_cell.angle_gamma   90.00
#
_symmetry.space_group_name_H-M   'P 1'
#
loop_
_entity.id
_entity.type
_entity.pdbx_description
1 polymer ?
#
loop_
_entity_poly.entity_id
_entity_poly.type
_entity_poly.pdbx_seq_one_letter_code
_entity_poly.pdbx_strand_id
1 'polypeptide(L)' 'MIENIKAAAGAGGTKNRHGYYLLSKFEILQCGDVEKLIKKRATQDEDPVYYVCIEDTYDVVKRAHTATGHGGSWSIKTT' A
#
# COMPACT_ATOMS: atom_id res chain seq x y z
N MET A 1 6.48 -2.66 9.87
CA MET A 1 6.35 -3.73 8.84
C MET A 1 7.12 -3.39 7.56
N ILE A 2 6.90 -2.21 6.97
CA ILE A 2 7.61 -1.76 5.74
C ILE A 2 9.13 -1.73 5.93
N GLU A 3 9.62 -1.25 7.08
CA GLU A 3 11.05 -1.20 7.41
C GLU A 3 11.71 -2.59 7.40
N ASN A 4 11.02 -3.63 7.89
CA ASN A 4 11.53 -5.01 7.86
C ASN A 4 11.68 -5.54 6.43
N ILE A 5 10.80 -5.14 5.52
CA ILE A 5 10.86 -5.53 4.10
C ILE A 5 11.98 -4.77 3.39
N LYS A 6 12.15 -3.47 3.68
CA LYS A 6 13.28 -2.68 3.19
C LYS A 6 14.62 -3.23 3.70
N ALA A 7 14.70 -3.62 4.96
CA ALA A 7 15.88 -4.28 5.53
C ALA A 7 16.15 -5.63 4.87
N ALA A 8 15.10 -6.43 4.60
CA ALA A 8 15.24 -7.70 3.87
C ALA A 8 15.67 -7.50 2.41
N ALA A 9 15.21 -6.43 1.75
CA ALA A 9 15.57 -6.07 0.38
C ALA A 9 16.99 -5.49 0.29
N GLY A 10 17.42 -4.70 1.28
CA GLY A 10 18.68 -3.95 1.30
C GLY A 10 19.91 -4.70 1.83
N ALA A 11 19.78 -5.93 2.31
CA ALA A 11 20.91 -6.66 2.89
C ALA A 11 21.58 -7.61 1.87
N GLY A 12 22.80 -7.24 1.46
CA GLY A 12 23.78 -8.11 0.81
C GLY A 12 24.41 -9.17 1.73
N GLY A 13 23.71 -9.54 2.81
CA GLY A 13 24.11 -10.58 3.77
C GLY A 13 23.14 -11.75 3.81
N THR A 14 23.51 -12.84 4.50
CA THR A 14 22.71 -14.07 4.64
C THR A 14 21.30 -13.76 5.17
N LYS A 15 20.31 -13.79 4.28
CA LYS A 15 18.92 -13.45 4.63
C LYS A 15 18.34 -14.54 5.52
N ASN A 16 17.73 -14.14 6.64
CA ASN A 16 16.99 -15.07 7.50
C ASN A 16 15.76 -15.63 6.73
N ARG A 17 15.29 -16.83 7.07
CA ARG A 17 14.10 -17.49 6.46
C ARG A 17 12.87 -16.58 6.47
N HIS A 18 12.72 -15.77 7.52
CA HIS A 18 11.65 -14.78 7.62
C HIS A 18 11.78 -13.66 6.58
N GLY A 19 13.00 -13.22 6.26
CA GLY A 19 13.24 -12.23 5.20
C GLY A 19 12.89 -12.77 3.82
N TYR A 20 13.22 -14.03 3.53
CA TYR A 20 12.80 -14.68 2.28
C TYR A 20 11.27 -14.79 2.17
N TYR A 21 10.59 -15.14 3.26
CA TYR A 21 9.13 -15.19 3.31
C TYR A 21 8.51 -13.83 2.99
N LEU A 22 9.04 -12.77 3.60
CA LEU A 22 8.56 -11.40 3.39
C LEU A 22 8.73 -10.95 1.93
N LEU A 23 9.91 -11.16 1.33
CA LEU A 23 10.19 -10.79 -0.06
C LEU A 23 9.41 -11.63 -1.09
N SER A 24 9.03 -12.86 -0.73
CA SER A 24 8.23 -13.73 -1.59
C SER A 24 6.76 -13.30 -1.63
N LYS A 25 6.21 -12.78 -0.53
CA LYS A 25 4.79 -12.45 -0.42
C LYS A 25 4.44 -10.98 -0.57
N PHE A 26 5.39 -10.08 -0.31
CA PHE A 26 5.12 -8.65 -0.25
C PHE A 26 6.04 -7.87 -1.17
N GLU A 27 5.51 -6.76 -1.66
CA GLU A 27 6.20 -5.79 -2.49
C GLU A 27 5.83 -4.38 -2.01
N ILE A 28 6.74 -3.42 -2.19
CA ILE A 28 6.49 -2.02 -1.84
C ILE A 28 6.16 -1.29 -3.15
N LEU A 29 4.96 -0.75 -3.22
CA LEU A 29 4.52 0.09 -4.32
C LEU A 29 4.69 1.56 -3.94
N GLN A 30 5.48 2.28 -4.72
CA GLN A 30 5.63 3.72 -4.57
C GLN A 30 4.53 4.43 -5.37
N CYS A 31 3.67 5.19 -4.69
CA CYS A 31 2.62 5.98 -5.31
C CYS A 31 2.82 7.46 -4.93
N GLY A 32 3.53 8.20 -5.78
CA GLY A 32 4.00 9.56 -5.49
C GLY A 32 4.92 9.58 -4.27
N ASP A 33 4.58 10.42 -3.27
CA ASP A 33 5.27 10.52 -1.98
C ASP A 33 4.88 9.45 -0.96
N VAL A 34 3.93 8.55 -1.29
CA VAL A 34 3.43 7.57 -0.34
C VAL A 34 3.87 6.16 -0.72
N GLU A 35 4.49 5.48 0.23
CA GLU A 35 4.85 4.07 0.11
C GLU A 35 3.69 3.19 0.58
N LYS A 36 3.27 2.25 -0.26
CA LYS A 36 2.19 1.30 0.03
C LYS A 36 2.74 -0.11 0.03
N LEU A 37 2.41 -0.86 1.08
CA LEU A 37 2.71 -2.28 1.13
C LEU A 37 1.66 -3.04 0.33
N ILE A 38 2.05 -3.76 -0.70
CA ILE A 38 1.15 -4.60 -1.49
C ILE A 38 1.51 -6.08 -1.36
N LYS A 39 0.51 -6.94 -1.53
CA LYS A 39 0.75 -8.35 -1.82
C LYS A 39 1.47 -8.45 -3.16
N LYS A 40 2.50 -9.29 -3.23
CA LYS A 40 3.16 -9.62 -4.50
C LYS A 40 2.13 -10.25 -5.44
N ARG A 41 1.91 -9.62 -6.59
CA ARG A 41 1.00 -10.10 -7.63
C ARG A 41 1.64 -11.29 -8.35
N ALA A 42 0.88 -12.36 -8.58
CA ALA A 42 1.38 -13.49 -9.35
C ALA A 42 1.23 -13.23 -10.85
N THR A 43 0.21 -12.45 -11.23
CA THR A 43 -0.04 -12.03 -12.60
C THR A 43 -0.30 -10.52 -12.69
N GLN A 44 -0.05 -9.92 -13.85
CA GLN A 44 -0.21 -8.48 -14.05
C GLN A 44 -1.69 -8.04 -14.09
N ASP A 45 -2.60 -8.99 -14.26
CA ASP A 45 -4.06 -8.81 -14.31
C ASP A 45 -4.71 -8.80 -12.92
N GLU A 46 -3.99 -9.24 -11.87
CA GLU A 46 -4.52 -9.22 -10.52
C GLU A 46 -4.62 -7.79 -9.96
N ASP A 47 -5.79 -7.48 -9.41
CA ASP A 47 -6.02 -6.26 -8.64
C ASP A 47 -5.04 -6.18 -7.46
N PRO A 48 -4.32 -5.05 -7.29
CA PRO A 48 -3.38 -4.88 -6.19
C PRO A 48 -4.11 -4.84 -4.84
N VAL A 49 -3.74 -5.76 -3.94
CA VAL A 49 -4.19 -5.77 -2.55
C VAL A 49 -3.17 -5.06 -1.68
N TYR A 50 -3.56 -3.90 -1.13
CA TYR A 50 -2.73 -3.10 -0.23
C TYR A 50 -2.98 -3.49 1.22
N TYR A 51 -1.92 -3.52 2.02
CA TYR A 51 -1.99 -3.65 3.47
C TYR A 51 -1.73 -2.29 4.12
N VAL A 52 -2.54 -1.98 5.13
CA VAL A 52 -2.43 -0.78 5.95
C VAL A 52 -2.18 -1.20 7.40
N CYS A 53 -1.44 -0.38 8.15
CA CYS A 53 -1.34 -0.57 9.59
C CYS A 53 -2.73 -0.39 10.23
N ILE A 54 -3.01 -1.15 11.29
CA ILE A 54 -4.32 -1.06 11.96
C ILE A 54 -4.59 0.37 12.47
N GLU A 55 -3.55 1.04 12.94
CA GLU A 55 -3.59 2.42 13.44
C GLU A 55 -4.02 3.41 12.33
N ASP A 56 -3.56 3.18 11.10
CA ASP A 56 -3.87 4.02 9.93
C ASP A 56 -5.16 3.60 9.21
N THR A 57 -5.80 2.51 9.64
CA THR A 57 -6.98 1.94 8.93
C THR A 57 -8.15 2.91 8.97
N TYR A 58 -8.34 3.60 10.11
CA TYR A 58 -9.39 4.61 10.24
C TYR A 58 -9.23 5.74 9.23
N ASP A 59 -8.02 6.31 9.09
CA ASP A 59 -7.75 7.39 8.14
C ASP A 59 -7.96 6.94 6.69
N VAL A 60 -7.57 5.72 6.34
CA VAL A 60 -7.80 5.17 4.99
C VAL A 60 -9.30 5.02 4.72
N VAL A 61 -10.06 4.45 5.65
CA VAL A 61 -11.51 4.28 5.50
C VAL A 61 -12.21 5.64 5.45
N LYS A 62 -11.84 6.58 6.32
CA LYS A 62 -12.37 7.95 6.33
C LYS A 62 -12.08 8.66 5.02
N ARG A 63 -10.85 8.59 4.51
CA ARG A 63 -10.49 9.17 3.21
C ARG A 63 -11.27 8.53 2.07
N ALA A 64 -11.39 7.21 2.05
CA ALA A 64 -12.17 6.49 1.04
C ALA A 64 -13.64 6.92 1.10
N HIS A 65 -14.23 7.01 2.29
CA HIS A 65 -15.59 7.48 2.52
C HIS A 65 -15.77 8.94 2.08
N THR A 66 -14.81 9.83 2.32
CA THR A 66 -14.87 11.22 1.81
C THR A 66 -14.69 11.30 0.29
N ALA A 67 -13.89 10.41 -0.30
CA ALA A 67 -13.64 10.39 -1.73
C ALA A 67 -14.82 9.80 -2.53
N THR A 68 -15.50 8.80 -1.97
CA THR A 68 -16.68 8.17 -2.59
C THR A 68 -17.99 8.82 -2.14
N GLY A 69 -18.00 9.40 -0.94
CA GLY A 69 -19.08 10.20 -0.40
C GLY A 69 -19.11 11.55 -1.08
N HIS A 70 -20.21 11.82 -1.78
CA HIS A 70 -20.54 13.09 -2.40
C HIS A 70 -20.50 14.23 -1.36
N GLY A 71 -19.33 14.84 -1.17
CA GLY A 71 -19.14 16.00 -0.30
C GLY A 71 -19.68 17.26 -0.96
N GLY A 72 -21.00 17.44 -0.96
CA GLY A 72 -21.71 18.74 -0.88
C GLY A 72 -21.25 19.97 -1.68
N SER A 73 -20.48 19.84 -2.77
CA SER A 73 -20.12 20.97 -3.63
C SER A 73 -19.92 20.52 -5.07
N TRP A 74 -21.00 20.01 -5.67
CA TRP A 74 -21.13 20.04 -7.13
C TRP A 74 -21.49 21.47 -7.55
N SER A 75 -20.54 22.40 -7.43
CA SER A 75 -20.65 23.69 -8.13
C SER A 75 -20.14 23.44 -9.55
N ILE A 76 -21.02 23.00 -10.43
CA ILE A 76 -20.87 23.28 -11.85
C ILE A 76 -20.85 24.79 -12.02
N LYS A 77 -19.66 25.34 -12.19
CA LYS A 77 -19.52 26.60 -12.91
C LYS A 77 -19.50 26.25 -14.39
N THR A 78 -20.68 26.20 -14.98
CA THR A 78 -20.85 26.30 -16.43
C THR A 78 -21.56 27.63 -16.69
N THR A 79 -20.77 28.52 -17.28
CA THR A 79 -21.05 29.72 -18.10
C THR A 79 -22.49 30.20 -18.21
#